data_AF-A0A1F6E6A7-F1
#
_entry.id   AF-A0A1F6E6A7-F1
#
_cell.length_a   1.000
_cell.length_b   1.000
_cell.length_c   1.000
_cell.angle_alpha   90.00
_cell.angle_beta   90.00
_cell.angle_gamma   90.00
#
_symmetry.space_group_name_H-M   'P 1'
#
loop_
_entity.id
_entity.type
_entity.pdbx_description
1 polymer ?
#
loop_
_entity_poly.entity_id
_entity_poly.type
_entity_poly.pdbx_seq_one_letter_code
_entity_poly.pdbx_strand_id
1 'polypeptide(L)'
;MDEKDATTGPADASNKAQGAPIGATNTGAAGQTAAPVSVPTPTPTPTPTPTPTPTLKTTIGNDIAKILQDVKLPERRDTKSAGDVKPPKQIEISPLLSETATATEQAAQPVITAQAPVIPKPESDALVSMHTLRDDLKQVVRQDKISYVRAAALESEKRKSEPEEVAVPQSTSRLRGILFAVGLLSLLGLAALGGVYIAVEQQSAPLPQQKSDSLVFAEQSATLPLGNTDSRALKSELAQVRNSSHASLGSITRIVPTVSDTSGDGTVTTRLAALSEFFASIGAHPPADLLRALSETFFLGIHTVDKNAPVFVIPVTSYDHAFAGMLSWEAQMNSDLSPMFMPLSALTTGEDGIPTRRNFSDVVMRNYDVRALKDDSGNIVLYYSFPTRNILIIAESPYTFAEILTRLQAARSL
;
A
#
# COMPACT_ATOMS: atom_id res chain seq x y z
N MET A 1 -39.13 -56.14 -57.97
CA MET A 1 -38.48 -56.16 -56.65
C MET A 1 -38.91 -54.86 -55.97
N ASP A 2 -40.06 -54.77 -55.31
CA ASP A 2 -40.82 -55.73 -54.46
C ASP A 2 -40.11 -56.05 -53.13
N GLU A 3 -40.77 -56.16 -51.97
CA GLU A 3 -42.08 -55.61 -51.50
C GLU A 3 -42.21 -55.80 -49.96
N LYS A 4 -42.82 -54.85 -49.22
CA LYS A 4 -43.42 -54.99 -47.85
C LYS A 4 -42.50 -55.45 -46.69
N ASP A 5 -42.89 -55.44 -45.40
CA ASP A 5 -44.11 -55.02 -44.65
C ASP A 5 -43.72 -53.94 -43.59
N ALA A 6 -44.53 -52.98 -43.10
CA ALA A 6 -45.84 -53.01 -42.39
C ALA A 6 -45.75 -53.49 -40.90
N THR A 7 -46.52 -53.02 -39.90
CA THR A 7 -47.73 -52.16 -39.86
C THR A 7 -47.99 -51.49 -38.47
N THR A 8 -48.78 -50.40 -38.41
CA THR A 8 -49.70 -49.93 -37.31
C THR A 8 -49.22 -49.53 -35.88
N GLY A 9 -49.88 -48.49 -35.33
CA GLY A 9 -50.10 -48.24 -33.88
C GLY A 9 -51.47 -48.81 -33.41
N PRO A 10 -52.31 -48.16 -32.55
CA PRO A 10 -52.21 -46.83 -31.90
C PRO A 10 -52.73 -46.76 -30.42
N ALA A 11 -53.02 -45.54 -29.94
CA ALA A 11 -54.09 -45.15 -28.96
C ALA A 11 -53.96 -45.36 -27.42
N ASP A 12 -53.83 -44.22 -26.71
CA ASP A 12 -54.81 -43.63 -25.74
C ASP A 12 -55.13 -44.26 -24.35
N ALA A 13 -55.74 -43.41 -23.49
CA ALA A 13 -56.53 -43.66 -22.26
C ALA A 13 -55.84 -43.85 -20.87
N SER A 14 -55.94 -42.78 -20.05
CA SER A 14 -56.44 -42.70 -18.65
C SER A 14 -56.36 -43.89 -17.65
N ASN A 15 -56.00 -43.59 -16.39
CA ASN A 15 -56.43 -44.36 -15.21
C ASN A 15 -56.58 -43.51 -13.92
N LYS A 16 -57.48 -43.89 -12.98
CA LYS A 16 -57.79 -43.21 -11.70
C LYS A 16 -58.55 -44.13 -10.70
N ALA A 17 -58.17 -44.09 -9.41
CA ALA A 17 -58.78 -44.78 -8.23
C ALA A 17 -58.65 -46.33 -8.22
N GLN A 18 -58.84 -47.13 -7.15
CA GLN A 18 -59.14 -47.01 -5.69
C GLN A 18 -58.12 -47.89 -4.87
N GLY A 19 -58.07 -47.98 -3.53
CA GLY A 19 -58.72 -47.25 -2.42
C GLY A 19 -59.27 -48.12 -1.25
N ALA A 20 -58.75 -47.93 -0.01
CA ALA A 20 -59.23 -48.46 1.31
C ALA A 20 -59.10 -49.99 1.56
N PRO A 21 -59.35 -50.53 2.79
CA PRO A 21 -59.66 -49.94 4.12
C PRO A 21 -58.51 -50.25 5.16
N ILE A 22 -58.59 -50.40 6.50
CA ILE A 22 -59.64 -50.52 7.57
C ILE A 22 -59.06 -50.13 8.97
N GLY A 23 -59.90 -49.84 9.98
CA GLY A 23 -59.62 -50.13 11.41
C GLY A 23 -60.05 -49.06 12.46
N ALA A 24 -60.69 -49.46 13.57
CA ALA A 24 -61.12 -48.59 14.71
C ALA A 24 -60.23 -48.80 15.96
N THR A 25 -60.15 -47.96 17.01
CA THR A 25 -61.17 -47.41 17.96
C THR A 25 -60.54 -46.27 18.83
N ASN A 26 -61.16 -45.59 19.84
CA ASN A 26 -62.51 -45.02 20.10
C ASN A 26 -62.47 -44.21 21.44
N THR A 27 -63.54 -43.45 21.78
CA THR A 27 -63.92 -42.92 23.14
C THR A 27 -63.24 -41.65 23.69
N GLY A 28 -64.02 -40.68 24.22
CA GLY A 28 -63.64 -39.98 25.48
C GLY A 28 -63.80 -38.44 25.66
N ALA A 29 -65.03 -37.96 25.93
CA ALA A 29 -65.38 -36.83 26.82
C ALA A 29 -64.92 -35.34 26.59
N ALA A 30 -65.84 -34.43 26.95
CA ALA A 30 -65.79 -33.00 27.34
C ALA A 30 -64.57 -32.08 27.01
N GLY A 31 -64.74 -30.77 26.73
CA GLY A 31 -65.94 -29.95 26.66
C GLY A 31 -65.82 -28.60 27.39
N GLN A 32 -65.75 -27.48 26.66
CA GLN A 32 -65.97 -26.12 27.16
C GLN A 32 -66.14 -25.10 26.01
N THR A 33 -66.88 -24.02 26.28
CA THR A 33 -67.26 -22.97 25.32
C THR A 33 -66.67 -21.61 25.72
N ALA A 34 -66.15 -20.85 24.76
CA ALA A 34 -65.88 -19.41 24.91
C ALA A 34 -66.11 -18.66 23.59
N ALA A 35 -66.50 -17.39 23.67
CA ALA A 35 -66.82 -16.51 22.53
C ALA A 35 -65.59 -15.73 22.03
N PRO A 36 -65.58 -15.19 20.79
CA PRO A 36 -64.46 -14.40 20.29
C PRO A 36 -64.33 -13.04 21.01
N VAL A 37 -63.09 -12.55 21.14
CA VAL A 37 -62.77 -11.27 21.80
C VAL A 37 -62.17 -10.31 20.78
N SER A 38 -62.58 -9.03 20.84
CA SER A 38 -62.33 -8.01 19.83
C SER A 38 -60.89 -7.47 19.80
N VAL A 39 -60.48 -6.99 18.62
CA VAL A 39 -59.19 -6.31 18.39
C VAL A 39 -59.21 -4.88 18.97
N PRO A 40 -58.17 -4.43 19.70
CA PRO A 40 -58.02 -3.04 20.11
C PRO A 40 -57.38 -2.17 19.00
N THR A 41 -57.97 -1.01 18.75
CA THR A 41 -57.41 0.02 17.85
C THR A 41 -56.39 0.89 18.60
N PRO A 42 -55.19 1.16 18.04
CA PRO A 42 -54.21 2.05 18.68
C PRO A 42 -54.60 3.54 18.54
N THR A 43 -54.51 4.28 19.65
CA THR A 43 -54.74 5.74 19.73
C THR A 43 -53.58 6.53 19.10
N PRO A 44 -53.83 7.61 18.34
CA PRO A 44 -52.77 8.43 17.76
C PRO A 44 -51.98 9.24 18.81
N THR A 45 -50.67 9.29 18.65
CA THR A 45 -49.74 10.12 19.46
C THR A 45 -49.79 11.59 19.01
N PRO A 46 -49.77 12.58 19.92
CA PRO A 46 -49.76 13.99 19.55
C PRO A 46 -48.40 14.44 18.96
N THR A 47 -48.46 15.19 17.86
CA THR A 47 -47.28 15.78 17.19
C THR A 47 -46.68 16.93 17.99
N PRO A 48 -45.34 17.02 18.16
CA PRO A 48 -44.70 18.17 18.78
C PRO A 48 -44.69 19.40 17.84
N THR A 49 -45.06 20.56 18.36
CA THR A 49 -45.00 21.85 17.65
C THR A 49 -43.55 22.31 17.45
N PRO A 50 -43.13 22.75 16.25
CA PRO A 50 -41.78 23.25 16.02
C PRO A 50 -41.56 24.65 16.61
N THR A 51 -40.45 24.84 17.32
CA THR A 51 -39.96 26.14 17.78
C THR A 51 -39.40 26.96 16.60
N PRO A 52 -39.69 28.27 16.47
CA PRO A 52 -39.21 29.07 15.34
C PRO A 52 -37.70 29.36 15.40
N THR A 53 -37.00 29.04 14.31
CA THR A 53 -35.59 29.41 14.07
C THR A 53 -35.49 30.87 13.59
N PRO A 54 -34.52 31.68 14.07
CA PRO A 54 -34.45 33.11 13.72
C PRO A 54 -34.09 33.38 12.26
N THR A 55 -34.80 34.32 11.63
CA THR A 55 -34.59 34.72 10.23
C THR A 55 -33.41 35.68 10.08
N LEU A 56 -32.32 35.22 9.47
CA LEU A 56 -31.23 36.10 9.00
C LEU A 56 -31.71 36.94 7.81
N LYS A 57 -31.66 38.27 7.93
CA LYS A 57 -32.16 39.21 6.92
C LYS A 57 -31.12 39.56 5.85
N THR A 58 -31.62 39.76 4.64
CA THR A 58 -30.94 40.07 3.39
C THR A 58 -30.05 41.33 3.44
N THR A 59 -28.73 41.16 3.55
CA THR A 59 -27.74 42.25 3.30
C THR A 59 -26.44 41.71 2.68
N ILE A 60 -26.47 41.31 1.40
CA ILE A 60 -25.26 40.92 0.62
C ILE A 60 -25.24 41.54 -0.80
N GLY A 61 -26.41 41.74 -1.43
CA GLY A 61 -26.48 42.22 -2.82
C GLY A 61 -25.91 43.62 -3.09
N ASN A 62 -25.85 44.49 -2.09
CA ASN A 62 -25.46 45.90 -2.28
C ASN A 62 -23.94 46.11 -2.41
N ASP A 63 -23.12 45.26 -1.80
CA ASP A 63 -21.66 45.47 -1.77
C ASP A 63 -21.01 45.06 -3.10
N ILE A 64 -21.52 44.02 -3.75
CA ILE A 64 -21.04 43.56 -5.08
C ILE A 64 -21.24 44.65 -6.14
N ALA A 65 -22.38 45.35 -6.11
CA ALA A 65 -22.68 46.45 -7.03
C ALA A 65 -21.74 47.65 -6.88
N LYS A 66 -21.12 47.82 -5.70
CA LYS A 66 -20.16 48.90 -5.41
C LYS A 66 -18.77 48.58 -5.95
N ILE A 67 -18.31 47.34 -5.80
CA ILE A 67 -16.97 46.89 -6.22
C ILE A 67 -16.79 46.95 -7.75
N LEU A 68 -17.87 46.74 -8.52
CA LEU A 68 -17.82 46.70 -9.98
C LEU A 68 -17.69 48.08 -10.67
N GLN A 69 -17.73 49.20 -9.93
CA GLN A 69 -17.63 50.54 -10.53
C GLN A 69 -16.21 51.12 -10.57
N ASP A 70 -15.30 50.64 -9.71
CA ASP A 70 -13.96 51.22 -9.54
C ASP A 70 -12.88 50.63 -10.49
N VAL A 71 -13.16 49.53 -11.20
CA VAL A 71 -12.18 48.83 -12.06
C VAL A 71 -12.15 49.41 -13.48
N LYS A 72 -11.55 50.60 -13.63
CA LYS A 72 -11.41 51.28 -14.93
C LYS A 72 -10.12 50.85 -15.66
N LEU A 73 -10.24 49.86 -16.55
CA LEU A 73 -9.13 49.36 -17.38
C LEU A 73 -8.57 50.44 -18.33
N PRO A 74 -7.25 50.53 -18.52
CA PRO A 74 -6.63 51.50 -19.44
C PRO A 74 -6.79 51.10 -20.91
N GLU A 75 -6.93 52.12 -21.76
CA GLU A 75 -7.21 51.98 -23.19
C GLU A 75 -5.95 51.55 -23.99
N ARG A 76 -6.13 50.64 -24.96
CA ARG A 76 -5.03 50.04 -25.73
C ARG A 76 -4.73 50.88 -26.97
N ARG A 77 -3.49 51.39 -27.10
CA ARG A 77 -3.05 52.11 -28.31
C ARG A 77 -2.70 51.15 -29.44
N ASP A 78 -3.25 51.40 -30.63
CA ASP A 78 -2.80 50.80 -31.88
C ASP A 78 -1.60 51.55 -32.48
N THR A 79 -0.63 50.81 -33.02
CA THR A 79 0.38 51.32 -33.97
C THR A 79 0.66 50.27 -35.05
N LYS A 80 1.05 50.71 -36.25
CA LYS A 80 0.96 49.89 -37.48
C LYS A 80 2.22 49.96 -38.36
N SER A 81 2.95 48.85 -38.38
CA SER A 81 3.84 48.37 -39.46
C SER A 81 5.21 49.04 -39.73
N ALA A 82 6.09 48.21 -40.28
CA ALA A 82 7.25 48.48 -41.16
C ALA A 82 8.53 49.15 -40.61
N GLY A 83 9.55 48.30 -40.39
CA GLY A 83 10.76 48.32 -41.23
C GLY A 83 12.02 49.03 -40.73
N ASP A 84 12.99 48.27 -40.21
CA ASP A 84 14.35 48.22 -40.76
C ASP A 84 15.11 46.94 -40.31
N VAL A 85 16.25 46.60 -40.93
CA VAL A 85 16.96 45.33 -40.69
C VAL A 85 18.48 45.49 -40.50
N LYS A 86 19.02 45.07 -39.35
CA LYS A 86 20.41 44.60 -39.23
C LYS A 86 20.61 43.60 -38.07
N PRO A 87 21.38 42.50 -38.24
CA PRO A 87 21.49 41.42 -37.25
C PRO A 87 22.84 41.45 -36.48
N PRO A 88 23.16 40.41 -35.69
CA PRO A 88 22.59 40.12 -34.38
C PRO A 88 23.62 40.41 -33.26
N LYS A 89 23.18 40.54 -32.00
CA LYS A 89 24.09 40.58 -30.86
C LYS A 89 23.97 39.28 -30.05
N GLN A 90 25.06 38.52 -29.98
CA GLN A 90 25.16 37.33 -29.13
C GLN A 90 24.93 37.71 -27.65
N ILE A 91 24.23 36.84 -26.93
CA ILE A 91 24.29 36.75 -25.48
C ILE A 91 24.86 35.36 -25.19
N GLU A 92 26.14 35.31 -24.88
CA GLU A 92 26.80 34.09 -24.44
C GLU A 92 26.43 33.82 -22.99
N ILE A 93 26.14 32.55 -22.68
CA ILE A 93 25.90 32.08 -21.31
C ILE A 93 27.17 31.32 -20.91
N SER A 94 27.86 31.78 -19.88
CA SER A 94 29.04 31.12 -19.31
C SER A 94 29.24 31.53 -17.84
N PRO A 95 29.93 30.70 -17.04
CA PRO A 95 29.60 30.55 -15.62
C PRO A 95 30.34 31.51 -14.68
N LEU A 96 29.73 31.74 -13.51
CA LEU A 96 30.33 32.50 -12.41
C LEU A 96 31.15 31.56 -11.51
N LEU A 97 32.46 31.78 -11.43
CA LEU A 97 33.38 31.17 -10.46
C LEU A 97 34.31 32.24 -9.90
N SER A 98 34.47 32.25 -8.57
CA SER A 98 35.36 33.16 -7.81
C SER A 98 34.98 34.66 -7.94
N GLU A 99 35.48 35.59 -7.10
CA GLU A 99 36.50 35.51 -6.05
C GLU A 99 36.24 36.61 -4.98
N THR A 100 36.20 36.26 -3.68
CA THR A 100 36.27 37.27 -2.59
C THR A 100 36.87 36.68 -1.30
N ALA A 101 38.06 37.12 -0.90
CA ALA A 101 38.58 36.94 0.46
C ALA A 101 39.68 37.95 0.80
N THR A 102 39.46 38.76 1.83
CA THR A 102 40.50 39.52 2.55
C THR A 102 40.18 39.48 4.05
N ALA A 103 41.21 39.60 4.90
CA ALA A 103 41.17 39.36 6.35
C ALA A 103 40.20 40.32 7.12
N THR A 104 39.78 40.04 8.36
CA THR A 104 40.65 39.88 9.56
C THR A 104 40.03 39.03 10.69
N GLU A 105 40.92 38.35 11.45
CA GLU A 105 40.84 37.73 12.80
C GLU A 105 39.61 38.01 13.72
N GLN A 106 39.25 37.15 14.69
CA GLN A 106 40.12 36.44 15.65
C GLN A 106 39.44 35.28 16.43
N ALA A 107 40.22 34.26 16.84
CA ALA A 107 40.02 33.30 17.96
C ALA A 107 38.79 32.33 17.98
N ALA A 108 38.84 31.14 18.60
CA ALA A 108 39.94 30.23 18.96
C ALA A 108 39.40 28.85 19.42
N GLN A 109 40.04 27.73 19.04
CA GLN A 109 39.96 26.42 19.72
C GLN A 109 41.30 25.65 19.59
N PRO A 110 41.69 24.80 20.56
CA PRO A 110 43.01 24.16 20.58
C PRO A 110 43.10 22.81 19.85
N VAL A 111 44.30 22.54 19.33
CA VAL A 111 44.76 21.26 18.75
C VAL A 111 45.54 20.46 19.81
N ILE A 112 45.53 19.12 19.77
CA ILE A 112 46.74 18.30 19.93
C ILE A 112 46.69 17.13 18.93
N THR A 113 47.83 16.81 18.32
CA THR A 113 48.01 15.78 17.29
C THR A 113 48.99 14.71 17.77
N ALA A 114 48.85 13.47 17.31
CA ALA A 114 49.79 12.38 17.59
C ALA A 114 50.88 12.26 16.50
N GLN A 115 52.14 12.06 16.92
CA GLN A 115 53.14 11.20 16.25
C GLN A 115 54.43 11.10 17.08
N ALA A 116 55.22 10.06 16.83
CA ALA A 116 56.46 9.75 17.56
C ALA A 116 57.64 9.56 16.59
N PRO A 117 58.88 9.89 17.01
CA PRO A 117 60.08 9.41 16.34
C PRO A 117 61.03 8.58 17.25
N VAL A 118 61.50 7.47 16.68
CA VAL A 118 62.82 6.81 16.80
C VAL A 118 63.69 7.06 18.06
N ILE A 119 64.09 5.97 18.72
CA ILE A 119 65.11 5.93 19.80
C ILE A 119 66.40 5.26 19.30
N PRO A 120 67.60 5.84 19.55
CA PRO A 120 68.88 5.17 19.31
C PRO A 120 69.36 4.29 20.49
N LYS A 121 70.21 3.32 20.18
CA LYS A 121 70.74 2.30 21.11
C LYS A 121 72.05 2.74 21.80
N PRO A 122 72.23 2.49 23.10
CA PRO A 122 73.55 2.34 23.74
C PRO A 122 73.90 0.86 24.03
N GLU A 123 75.10 0.62 24.53
CA GLU A 123 75.74 -0.70 24.58
C GLU A 123 75.67 -1.40 25.94
N SER A 124 76.19 -2.62 26.00
CA SER A 124 76.20 -3.50 27.17
C SER A 124 77.34 -3.22 28.14
N ASP A 125 77.09 -3.43 29.43
CA ASP A 125 78.09 -4.02 30.32
C ASP A 125 77.44 -5.08 31.22
N ALA A 126 78.24 -5.97 31.80
CA ALA A 126 77.78 -7.17 32.48
C ALA A 126 77.87 -7.07 34.02
N LEU A 127 76.99 -7.81 34.71
CA LEU A 127 77.33 -8.72 35.82
C LEU A 127 76.06 -9.43 36.32
N VAL A 128 76.16 -10.72 36.66
CA VAL A 128 75.03 -11.53 37.11
C VAL A 128 74.82 -11.37 38.62
N SER A 129 73.65 -10.89 39.04
CA SER A 129 73.26 -10.84 40.46
C SER A 129 72.37 -12.03 40.84
N MET A 130 72.88 -12.92 41.69
CA MET A 130 72.08 -14.01 42.27
C MET A 130 71.03 -13.43 43.23
N HIS A 131 69.75 -13.53 42.88
CA HIS A 131 68.66 -13.20 43.79
C HIS A 131 68.47 -14.33 44.81
N THR A 132 68.26 -13.99 46.09
CA THR A 132 67.96 -14.98 47.12
C THR A 132 66.51 -14.87 47.58
N LEU A 133 65.88 -16.02 47.88
CA LEU A 133 64.52 -16.08 48.44
C LEU A 133 64.36 -15.25 49.73
N ARG A 134 65.46 -15.00 50.44
CA ARG A 134 65.51 -14.20 51.66
C ARG A 134 65.40 -12.69 51.40
N ASP A 135 65.66 -12.23 50.17
CA ASP A 135 65.59 -10.83 49.79
C ASP A 135 64.20 -10.49 49.21
N ASP A 136 63.62 -11.37 48.38
CA ASP A 136 62.20 -11.31 47.99
C ASP A 136 61.28 -11.21 49.21
N LEU A 137 61.49 -12.07 50.22
CA LEU A 137 60.65 -12.06 51.43
C LEU A 137 60.76 -10.75 52.22
N LYS A 138 61.91 -10.07 52.21
CA LYS A 138 62.07 -8.73 52.83
C LYS A 138 61.31 -7.67 52.05
N GLN A 139 61.27 -7.79 50.72
CA GLN A 139 60.61 -6.81 49.86
C GLN A 139 59.08 -6.88 50.03
N VAL A 140 58.47 -8.07 49.97
CA VAL A 140 57.02 -8.27 50.20
C VAL A 140 56.58 -7.71 51.56
N VAL A 141 57.30 -8.03 52.65
CA VAL A 141 56.95 -7.55 54.00
C VAL A 141 57.05 -6.02 54.13
N ARG A 142 57.97 -5.37 53.41
CA ARG A 142 58.12 -3.90 53.42
C ARG A 142 57.14 -3.18 52.49
N GLN A 143 56.82 -3.78 51.34
CA GLN A 143 56.04 -3.13 50.28
C GLN A 143 54.53 -3.27 50.51
N ASP A 144 54.06 -4.47 50.91
CA ASP A 144 52.62 -4.79 51.02
C ASP A 144 52.05 -4.63 52.45
N LYS A 145 52.86 -4.17 53.41
CA LYS A 145 52.49 -3.92 54.83
C LYS A 145 51.82 -5.13 55.52
N ILE A 146 52.15 -6.35 55.11
CA ILE A 146 51.57 -7.57 55.66
C ILE A 146 52.11 -7.79 57.08
N SER A 147 51.26 -7.58 58.10
CA SER A 147 51.62 -7.82 59.50
C SER A 147 52.04 -9.27 59.74
N TYR A 148 53.08 -9.47 60.56
CA TYR A 148 53.57 -10.79 61.00
C TYR A 148 52.45 -11.68 61.56
N VAL A 149 51.46 -11.08 62.23
CA VAL A 149 50.28 -11.79 62.76
C VAL A 149 49.42 -12.39 61.64
N ARG A 150 49.33 -11.72 60.49
CA ARG A 150 48.57 -12.20 59.32
C ARG A 150 49.30 -13.32 58.58
N ALA A 151 50.64 -13.28 58.54
CA ALA A 151 51.44 -14.39 58.02
C ALA A 151 51.29 -15.65 58.89
N ALA A 152 51.36 -15.51 60.22
CA ALA A 152 51.13 -16.62 61.16
C ALA A 152 49.70 -17.16 61.12
N ALA A 153 48.69 -16.31 60.89
CA ALA A 153 47.31 -16.74 60.67
C ALA A 153 47.19 -17.61 59.40
N LEU A 154 47.76 -17.18 58.27
CA LEU A 154 47.75 -17.94 57.01
C LEU A 154 48.49 -19.28 57.12
N GLU A 155 49.57 -19.38 57.91
CA GLU A 155 50.22 -20.68 58.15
C GLU A 155 49.38 -21.60 59.06
N SER A 156 48.71 -21.05 60.09
CA SER A 156 47.85 -21.88 60.96
C SER A 156 46.56 -22.35 60.27
N GLU A 157 46.01 -21.55 59.36
CA GLU A 157 44.90 -21.92 58.46
C GLU A 157 45.30 -23.03 57.47
N LYS A 158 46.50 -22.92 56.89
CA LYS A 158 47.10 -23.97 56.03
C LYS A 158 47.47 -25.25 56.80
N ARG A 159 47.77 -25.18 58.10
CA ARG A 159 48.03 -26.35 58.96
C ARG A 159 46.77 -26.98 59.55
N LYS A 160 45.59 -26.40 59.32
CA LYS A 160 44.29 -26.99 59.72
C LYS A 160 43.54 -27.67 58.58
N SER A 161 44.14 -27.73 57.39
CA SER A 161 43.56 -28.25 56.15
C SER A 161 44.33 -29.47 55.61
N GLU A 162 44.48 -30.49 56.44
CA GLU A 162 44.48 -31.88 55.93
C GLU A 162 43.06 -32.24 55.45
N PRO A 163 42.89 -33.21 54.52
CA PRO A 163 41.74 -33.20 53.62
C PRO A 163 40.44 -33.67 54.28
N GLU A 164 39.66 -32.71 54.79
CA GLU A 164 38.20 -32.80 54.69
C GLU A 164 37.85 -32.96 53.20
N GLU A 165 36.94 -33.89 52.88
CA GLU A 165 36.60 -34.23 51.50
C GLU A 165 35.85 -33.05 50.85
N VAL A 166 36.61 -32.15 50.22
CA VAL A 166 36.06 -31.04 49.43
C VAL A 166 35.31 -31.64 48.24
N ALA A 167 34.02 -31.89 48.46
CA ALA A 167 33.08 -32.37 47.47
C ALA A 167 33.10 -31.40 46.29
N VAL A 168 33.83 -31.78 45.23
CA VAL A 168 34.02 -30.96 44.03
C VAL A 168 32.63 -30.59 43.51
N PRO A 169 32.24 -29.31 43.49
CA PRO A 169 30.94 -28.94 42.98
C PRO A 169 30.92 -29.26 41.48
N GLN A 170 30.22 -30.34 41.12
CA GLN A 170 29.99 -30.82 39.75
C GLN A 170 29.04 -29.87 38.97
N SER A 171 29.39 -28.58 38.97
CA SER A 171 28.72 -27.50 38.27
C SER A 171 29.14 -27.38 36.80
N THR A 172 29.80 -28.42 36.27
CA THR A 172 29.98 -28.61 34.81
C THR A 172 28.62 -28.71 34.10
N SER A 173 27.60 -29.19 34.79
CA SER A 173 26.20 -29.24 34.34
C SER A 173 25.62 -27.86 34.00
N ARG A 174 25.80 -26.86 34.89
CA ARG A 174 25.28 -25.49 34.68
C ARG A 174 25.95 -24.81 33.49
N LEU A 175 27.27 -24.93 33.35
CA LEU A 175 27.99 -24.33 32.23
C LEU A 175 27.63 -25.02 30.89
N ARG A 176 27.48 -26.35 30.88
CA ARG A 176 26.97 -27.09 29.70
C ARG A 176 25.54 -26.68 29.35
N GLY A 177 24.68 -26.48 30.34
CA GLY A 177 23.31 -25.98 30.14
C GLY A 177 23.27 -24.56 29.55
N ILE A 178 24.14 -23.66 30.02
CA ILE A 178 24.27 -22.30 29.48
C ILE A 178 24.82 -22.33 28.05
N LEU A 179 25.86 -23.12 27.78
CA LEU A 179 26.43 -23.26 26.44
C LEU A 179 25.44 -23.90 25.45
N PHE A 180 24.66 -24.87 25.90
CA PHE A 180 23.56 -25.45 25.11
C PHE A 180 22.44 -24.44 24.86
N ALA A 181 22.03 -23.66 25.87
CA ALA A 181 21.03 -22.63 25.73
C ALA A 181 21.48 -21.51 24.77
N VAL A 182 22.73 -21.04 24.88
CA VAL A 182 23.32 -20.06 23.95
C VAL A 182 23.41 -20.64 22.54
N GLY A 183 23.90 -21.88 22.37
CA GLY A 183 23.94 -22.56 21.08
C GLY A 183 22.56 -22.71 20.43
N LEU A 184 21.54 -23.08 21.22
CA LEU A 184 20.15 -23.17 20.76
C LEU A 184 19.57 -21.80 20.39
N LEU A 185 19.85 -20.75 21.16
CA LEU A 185 19.39 -19.38 20.88
C LEU A 185 20.09 -18.81 19.63
N SER A 186 21.39 -19.09 19.45
CA SER A 186 22.11 -18.76 18.20
C SER A 186 21.58 -19.54 17.00
N LEU A 187 21.26 -20.84 17.15
CA LEU A 187 20.65 -21.66 16.10
C LEU A 187 19.26 -21.11 15.72
N LEU A 188 18.42 -20.78 16.70
CA LEU A 188 17.10 -20.18 16.49
C LEU A 188 17.21 -18.78 15.87
N GLY A 189 18.21 -17.98 16.26
CA GLY A 189 18.50 -16.69 15.63
C GLY A 189 18.91 -16.82 14.17
N LEU A 190 19.79 -17.78 13.85
CA LEU A 190 20.18 -18.09 12.47
C LEU A 190 19.01 -18.64 11.65
N ALA A 191 18.16 -19.50 12.24
CA ALA A 191 16.96 -20.01 11.59
C ALA A 191 15.91 -18.90 11.34
N ALA A 192 15.74 -17.96 12.27
CA ALA A 192 14.88 -16.80 12.09
C ALA A 192 15.40 -15.86 11.00
N LEU A 193 16.71 -15.54 11.00
CA LEU A 193 17.34 -14.74 9.96
C LEU A 193 17.27 -15.42 8.58
N GLY A 194 17.49 -16.73 8.51
CA GLY A 194 17.34 -17.51 7.27
C GLY A 194 15.88 -17.56 6.78
N GLY A 195 14.91 -17.69 7.69
CA GLY A 195 13.49 -17.62 7.36
C GLY A 195 13.07 -16.24 6.83
N VAL A 196 13.54 -15.16 7.44
CA VAL A 196 13.35 -13.79 6.93
C VAL A 196 14.02 -13.60 5.58
N TYR A 197 15.24 -14.10 5.39
CA TYR A 197 15.96 -14.03 4.10
C TYR A 197 15.17 -14.74 2.99
N ILE A 198 14.72 -15.98 3.22
CA ILE A 198 13.92 -16.74 2.25
C ILE A 198 12.58 -16.05 1.95
N ALA A 199 11.91 -15.47 2.96
CA ALA A 199 10.67 -14.73 2.75
C ALA A 199 10.89 -13.47 1.89
N VAL A 200 11.96 -12.70 2.15
CA VAL A 200 12.33 -11.52 1.35
C VAL A 200 12.72 -11.93 -0.08
N GLU A 201 13.44 -13.03 -0.27
CA GLU A 201 13.87 -13.50 -1.59
C GLU A 201 12.68 -14.04 -2.42
N GLN A 202 11.69 -14.70 -1.78
CA GLN A 202 10.42 -15.05 -2.42
C GLN A 202 9.61 -13.82 -2.83
N GLN A 203 9.63 -12.75 -2.03
CA GLN A 203 9.03 -11.46 -2.38
C GLN A 203 9.81 -10.70 -3.49
N SER A 204 11.07 -11.09 -3.74
CA SER A 204 12.02 -10.40 -4.61
C SER A 204 12.41 -11.21 -5.85
N ALA A 205 11.50 -12.07 -6.32
CA ALA A 205 11.69 -12.84 -7.55
C ALA A 205 12.14 -11.91 -8.70
N PRO A 206 13.20 -12.25 -9.48
CA PRO A 206 13.72 -11.36 -10.50
C PRO A 206 12.65 -10.93 -11.50
N LEU A 207 12.30 -9.64 -11.48
CA LEU A 207 11.41 -9.02 -12.46
C LEU A 207 11.87 -9.42 -13.88
N PRO A 208 10.99 -9.98 -14.73
CA PRO A 208 11.37 -10.36 -16.07
C PRO A 208 11.90 -9.11 -16.80
N GLN A 209 13.15 -9.16 -17.26
CA GLN A 209 13.85 -8.02 -17.85
C GLN A 209 13.38 -7.70 -19.29
N GLN A 210 12.06 -7.72 -19.53
CA GLN A 210 11.50 -6.81 -20.50
C GLN A 210 11.84 -5.39 -20.03
N LYS A 211 12.67 -4.70 -20.81
CA LYS A 211 12.87 -3.25 -20.77
C LYS A 211 11.52 -2.60 -21.06
N SER A 212 10.69 -2.47 -20.02
CA SER A 212 9.25 -2.30 -20.22
C SER A 212 8.93 -0.91 -20.73
N ASP A 213 8.23 -0.85 -21.86
CA ASP A 213 7.73 0.37 -22.49
C ASP A 213 6.53 0.88 -21.67
N SER A 214 6.83 1.38 -20.48
CA SER A 214 5.84 1.76 -19.48
C SER A 214 5.25 3.12 -19.84
N LEU A 215 3.95 3.12 -20.17
CA LEU A 215 3.16 4.31 -20.52
C LEU A 215 3.36 5.49 -19.56
N VAL A 216 3.63 5.19 -18.29
CA VAL A 216 3.95 6.14 -17.23
C VAL A 216 5.23 5.68 -16.53
N PHE A 217 6.13 6.61 -16.24
CA PHE A 217 7.31 6.36 -15.40
C PHE A 217 6.91 6.13 -13.93
N ALA A 218 7.59 5.18 -13.27
CA ALA A 218 7.37 4.86 -11.86
C ALA A 218 8.72 4.63 -11.16
N GLU A 219 8.86 5.16 -9.95
CA GLU A 219 10.06 5.06 -9.13
C GLU A 219 10.28 3.65 -8.58
N GLN A 220 9.19 2.89 -8.40
CA GLN A 220 9.20 1.52 -7.89
C GLN A 220 8.28 0.63 -8.73
N SER A 221 8.50 -0.69 -8.69
CA SER A 221 7.64 -1.68 -9.35
C SER A 221 7.54 -2.94 -8.50
N ALA A 222 6.32 -3.46 -8.34
CA ALA A 222 6.02 -4.69 -7.63
C ALA A 222 5.20 -5.64 -8.51
N THR A 223 5.53 -6.93 -8.53
CA THR A 223 4.75 -7.95 -9.24
C THR A 223 3.47 -8.31 -8.50
N LEU A 224 2.40 -8.58 -9.24
CA LEU A 224 1.15 -9.14 -8.72
C LEU A 224 0.80 -10.42 -9.51
N PRO A 225 1.22 -11.61 -9.05
CA PRO A 225 0.87 -12.87 -9.70
C PRO A 225 -0.64 -13.13 -9.58
N LEU A 226 -1.36 -13.10 -10.70
CA LEU A 226 -2.82 -13.29 -10.70
C LEU A 226 -3.20 -14.73 -10.33
N GLY A 227 -2.33 -15.68 -10.69
CA GLY A 227 -2.42 -17.08 -10.27
C GLY A 227 -3.71 -17.78 -10.72
N ASN A 228 -4.14 -18.75 -9.91
CA ASN A 228 -5.47 -19.36 -10.00
C ASN A 228 -6.23 -19.04 -8.70
N THR A 229 -6.20 -17.76 -8.34
CA THR A 229 -6.54 -17.22 -7.01
C THR A 229 -8.00 -16.77 -6.94
N ASP A 230 -8.69 -17.00 -5.82
CA ASP A 230 -10.05 -16.47 -5.61
C ASP A 230 -10.04 -14.93 -5.69
N SER A 231 -10.97 -14.35 -6.44
CA SER A 231 -10.97 -12.91 -6.72
C SER A 231 -11.09 -12.04 -5.47
N ARG A 232 -11.71 -12.57 -4.40
CA ARG A 232 -11.74 -11.95 -3.07
C ARG A 232 -10.37 -11.93 -2.39
N ALA A 233 -9.57 -12.97 -2.54
CA ALA A 233 -8.21 -13.02 -1.99
C ALA A 233 -7.31 -12.02 -2.72
N LEU A 234 -7.36 -11.97 -4.06
CA LEU A 234 -6.64 -10.97 -4.85
C LEU A 234 -7.10 -9.53 -4.55
N LYS A 235 -8.41 -9.30 -4.38
CA LYS A 235 -8.96 -8.02 -3.88
C LYS A 235 -8.42 -7.65 -2.49
N SER A 236 -8.23 -8.62 -1.60
CA SER A 236 -7.64 -8.40 -0.27
C SER A 236 -6.15 -8.07 -0.35
N GLU A 237 -5.40 -8.75 -1.22
CA GLU A 237 -3.99 -8.47 -1.49
C GLU A 237 -3.80 -7.05 -2.05
N LEU A 238 -4.58 -6.65 -3.05
CA LEU A 238 -4.57 -5.29 -3.59
C LEU A 238 -4.88 -4.22 -2.54
N ALA A 239 -5.84 -4.47 -1.65
CA ALA A 239 -6.13 -3.57 -0.54
C ALA A 239 -4.99 -3.52 0.49
N GLN A 240 -4.33 -4.65 0.76
CA GLN A 240 -3.14 -4.69 1.61
C GLN A 240 -2.00 -3.89 0.99
N VAL A 241 -1.67 -4.11 -0.29
CA VAL A 241 -0.61 -3.40 -1.02
C VAL A 241 -0.87 -1.88 -1.04
N ARG A 242 -2.12 -1.42 -1.22
CA ARG A 242 -2.46 0.00 -1.06
C ARG A 242 -2.22 0.49 0.37
N ASN A 243 -2.67 -0.27 1.37
CA ASN A 243 -2.60 0.16 2.77
C ASN A 243 -1.18 0.06 3.38
N SER A 244 -0.29 -0.76 2.81
CA SER A 244 1.08 -1.01 3.31
C SER A 244 2.20 -0.50 2.40
N SER A 245 1.89 0.22 1.32
CA SER A 245 2.94 0.86 0.51
C SER A 245 3.55 2.03 1.29
N HIS A 246 4.82 1.87 1.67
CA HIS A 246 5.64 2.86 2.37
C HIS A 246 6.59 3.60 1.39
N ALA A 247 6.13 3.85 0.16
CA ALA A 247 6.90 4.60 -0.83
C ALA A 247 7.05 6.08 -0.41
N SER A 248 7.99 6.80 -1.01
CA SER A 248 8.22 8.21 -0.67
C SER A 248 7.09 9.12 -1.19
N LEU A 249 6.80 10.19 -0.45
CA LEU A 249 5.80 11.20 -0.86
C LEU A 249 6.10 11.72 -2.28
N GLY A 250 5.10 11.71 -3.15
CA GLY A 250 5.20 12.09 -4.57
C GLY A 250 5.73 10.99 -5.51
N SER A 251 6.02 9.78 -5.02
CA SER A 251 6.42 8.66 -5.86
C SER A 251 5.23 7.78 -6.28
N ILE A 252 5.38 7.10 -7.41
CA ILE A 252 4.43 6.11 -7.92
C ILE A 252 5.09 4.72 -7.86
N THR A 253 4.44 3.80 -7.14
CA THR A 253 4.71 2.37 -7.25
C THR A 253 3.87 1.80 -8.37
N ARG A 254 4.49 1.27 -9.42
CA ARG A 254 3.78 0.50 -10.46
C ARG A 254 3.47 -0.90 -9.93
N ILE A 255 2.23 -1.33 -10.06
CA ILE A 255 1.85 -2.73 -9.88
C ILE A 255 1.92 -3.41 -11.25
N VAL A 256 2.53 -4.59 -11.29
CA VAL A 256 2.79 -5.35 -12.52
C VAL A 256 2.07 -6.70 -12.44
N PRO A 257 0.79 -6.76 -12.84
CA PRO A 257 0.06 -8.02 -12.98
C PRO A 257 0.75 -9.03 -13.89
N THR A 258 0.92 -10.26 -13.43
CA THR A 258 1.56 -11.34 -14.18
C THR A 258 0.72 -12.62 -14.22
N VAL A 259 0.80 -13.33 -15.33
CA VAL A 259 0.19 -14.65 -15.56
C VAL A 259 1.30 -15.66 -15.85
N SER A 260 1.14 -16.87 -15.32
CA SER A 260 2.06 -18.00 -15.54
C SER A 260 1.41 -19.02 -16.47
N ASP A 261 1.80 -19.01 -17.74
CA ASP A 261 1.35 -20.00 -18.71
C ASP A 261 2.21 -21.26 -18.58
N THR A 262 1.60 -22.44 -18.47
CA THR A 262 2.32 -23.72 -18.52
C THR A 262 2.24 -24.28 -19.94
N SER A 263 3.39 -24.35 -20.61
CA SER A 263 3.53 -24.96 -21.92
C SER A 263 3.34 -26.48 -21.86
N GLY A 264 3.01 -27.11 -22.99
CA GLY A 264 2.68 -28.55 -23.08
C GLY A 264 3.84 -29.52 -22.82
N ASP A 265 5.05 -29.00 -22.69
CA ASP A 265 6.27 -29.69 -22.22
C ASP A 265 6.44 -29.63 -20.69
N GLY A 266 5.57 -28.91 -19.97
CA GLY A 266 5.67 -28.64 -18.53
C GLY A 266 6.47 -27.38 -18.18
N THR A 267 7.00 -26.65 -19.16
CA THR A 267 7.73 -25.40 -18.91
C THR A 267 6.76 -24.29 -18.51
N VAL A 268 6.91 -23.74 -17.31
CA VAL A 268 6.16 -22.59 -16.82
C VAL A 268 6.85 -21.30 -17.27
N THR A 269 6.12 -20.44 -17.99
CA THR A 269 6.59 -19.13 -18.46
C THR A 269 5.73 -18.00 -17.90
N THR A 270 6.35 -16.99 -17.32
CA THR A 270 5.65 -15.83 -16.74
C THR A 270 5.64 -14.65 -17.71
N ARG A 271 4.46 -14.09 -17.97
CA ARG A 271 4.25 -12.89 -18.79
C ARG A 271 3.44 -11.83 -18.05
N LEU A 272 3.34 -10.64 -18.64
CA LEU A 272 2.38 -9.63 -18.20
C LEU A 272 0.94 -10.11 -18.46
N ALA A 273 0.03 -9.75 -17.56
CA ALA A 273 -1.41 -9.94 -17.78
C ALA A 273 -1.96 -8.87 -18.73
N ALA A 274 -2.93 -9.26 -19.57
CA ALA A 274 -3.77 -8.33 -20.30
C ALA A 274 -4.79 -7.65 -19.36
N LEU A 275 -5.28 -6.47 -19.75
CA LEU A 275 -6.31 -5.72 -19.01
C LEU A 275 -7.57 -6.54 -18.72
N SER A 276 -7.99 -7.37 -19.68
CA SER A 276 -9.12 -8.30 -19.56
C SER A 276 -8.87 -9.41 -18.54
N GLU A 277 -7.68 -10.02 -18.53
CA GLU A 277 -7.28 -11.03 -17.54
C GLU A 277 -7.20 -10.42 -16.13
N PHE A 278 -6.64 -9.21 -16.01
CA PHE A 278 -6.61 -8.48 -14.74
C PHE A 278 -8.02 -8.20 -14.21
N PHE A 279 -8.90 -7.60 -15.03
CA PHE A 279 -10.28 -7.33 -14.59
C PHE A 279 -11.05 -8.61 -14.25
N ALA A 280 -10.88 -9.70 -15.02
CA ALA A 280 -11.48 -10.99 -14.70
C ALA A 280 -10.94 -11.57 -13.37
N SER A 281 -9.63 -11.48 -13.12
CA SER A 281 -9.00 -11.99 -11.89
C SER A 281 -9.48 -11.26 -10.63
N ILE A 282 -9.72 -9.94 -10.72
CA ILE A 282 -10.33 -9.18 -9.62
C ILE A 282 -11.86 -9.28 -9.61
N GLY A 283 -12.51 -10.00 -10.53
CA GLY A 283 -13.97 -10.09 -10.60
C GLY A 283 -14.65 -8.73 -10.86
N ALA A 284 -14.05 -7.89 -11.69
CA ALA A 284 -14.66 -6.70 -12.25
C ALA A 284 -15.36 -7.03 -13.57
N HIS A 285 -16.47 -6.35 -13.88
CA HIS A 285 -17.35 -6.65 -15.00
C HIS A 285 -17.55 -5.43 -15.92
N PRO A 286 -16.48 -4.81 -16.46
CA PRO A 286 -16.62 -3.76 -17.46
C PRO A 286 -17.37 -4.29 -18.72
N PRO A 287 -18.19 -3.47 -19.39
CA PRO A 287 -18.90 -3.85 -20.60
C PRO A 287 -17.98 -4.45 -21.67
N ALA A 288 -18.45 -5.48 -22.39
CA ALA A 288 -17.64 -6.15 -23.40
C ALA A 288 -17.13 -5.22 -24.53
N ASP A 289 -17.93 -4.21 -24.90
CA ASP A 289 -17.53 -3.22 -25.90
C ASP A 289 -16.58 -2.15 -25.33
N LEU A 290 -16.57 -1.91 -24.02
CA LEU A 290 -15.53 -1.12 -23.36
C LEU A 290 -14.18 -1.86 -23.43
N LEU A 291 -14.16 -3.16 -23.10
CA LEU A 291 -12.94 -3.98 -23.18
C LEU A 291 -12.34 -4.02 -24.59
N ARG A 292 -13.18 -4.06 -25.63
CA ARG A 292 -12.75 -4.01 -27.05
C ARG A 292 -12.23 -2.65 -27.50
N ALA A 293 -12.64 -1.58 -26.82
CA ALA A 293 -12.27 -0.20 -27.12
C ALA A 293 -11.02 0.28 -26.36
N LEU A 294 -10.43 -0.58 -25.53
CA LEU A 294 -9.21 -0.36 -24.76
C LEU A 294 -8.09 -1.29 -25.23
N SER A 295 -6.85 -0.94 -24.93
CA SER A 295 -5.69 -1.81 -25.15
C SER A 295 -5.62 -2.93 -24.12
N GLU A 296 -5.07 -4.07 -24.53
CA GLU A 296 -4.66 -5.15 -23.61
C GLU A 296 -3.55 -4.68 -22.65
N THR A 297 -2.70 -3.75 -23.09
CA THR A 297 -1.64 -3.15 -22.28
C THR A 297 -2.17 -2.00 -21.44
N PHE A 298 -1.76 -1.93 -20.17
CA PHE A 298 -2.16 -0.87 -19.26
C PHE A 298 -1.05 -0.58 -18.24
N PHE A 299 -1.13 0.60 -17.62
CA PHE A 299 -0.38 0.95 -16.42
C PHE A 299 -1.32 0.90 -15.22
N LEU A 300 -0.91 0.16 -14.18
CA LEU A 300 -1.53 0.20 -12.86
C LEU A 300 -0.51 0.74 -11.87
N GLY A 301 -0.89 1.76 -11.11
CA GLY A 301 -0.01 2.40 -10.15
C GLY A 301 -0.72 2.76 -8.85
N ILE A 302 0.09 2.99 -7.83
CA ILE A 302 -0.29 3.57 -6.55
C ILE A 302 0.60 4.78 -6.35
N HIS A 303 -0.01 5.97 -6.32
CA HIS A 303 0.66 7.24 -6.10
C HIS A 303 0.58 7.60 -4.62
N THR A 304 1.72 7.76 -3.96
CA THR A 304 1.78 8.08 -2.53
C THR A 304 1.75 9.60 -2.35
N VAL A 305 0.57 10.14 -2.08
CA VAL A 305 0.33 11.56 -1.75
C VAL A 305 -0.06 11.70 -0.27
N ASP A 306 -1.12 12.44 0.05
CA ASP A 306 -1.76 12.45 1.37
C ASP A 306 -2.28 11.04 1.78
N LYS A 307 -2.67 10.25 0.77
CA LYS A 307 -2.98 8.82 0.86
C LYS A 307 -2.38 8.07 -0.33
N ASN A 308 -2.29 6.75 -0.21
CA ASN A 308 -1.93 5.87 -1.33
C ASN A 308 -3.12 5.76 -2.31
N ALA A 309 -3.08 6.58 -3.36
CA ALA A 309 -4.16 6.72 -4.34
C ALA A 309 -3.89 5.81 -5.56
N PRO A 310 -4.73 4.79 -5.83
CA PRO A 310 -4.60 3.96 -7.03
C PRO A 310 -4.93 4.72 -8.31
N VAL A 311 -4.34 4.27 -9.42
CA VAL A 311 -4.58 4.79 -10.76
C VAL A 311 -4.38 3.71 -11.84
N PHE A 312 -5.30 3.66 -12.80
CA PHE A 312 -5.08 3.07 -14.11
C PHE A 312 -4.79 4.15 -15.15
N VAL A 313 -3.86 3.87 -16.07
CA VAL A 313 -3.74 4.57 -17.34
C VAL A 313 -3.79 3.54 -18.46
N ILE A 314 -4.77 3.71 -19.35
CA ILE A 314 -5.14 2.69 -20.34
C ILE A 314 -5.17 3.35 -21.72
N PRO A 315 -4.40 2.88 -22.72
CA PRO A 315 -4.52 3.34 -24.09
C PRO A 315 -5.87 2.93 -24.68
N VAL A 316 -6.46 3.84 -25.44
CA VAL A 316 -7.81 3.70 -26.03
C VAL A 316 -7.67 3.42 -27.51
N THR A 317 -8.26 2.31 -27.98
CA THR A 317 -8.25 1.89 -29.38
C THR A 317 -9.42 2.48 -30.17
N SER A 318 -10.54 2.78 -29.51
CA SER A 318 -11.71 3.43 -30.11
C SER A 318 -12.40 4.38 -29.12
N TYR A 319 -12.21 5.69 -29.30
CA TYR A 319 -12.71 6.70 -28.37
C TYR A 319 -14.23 6.64 -28.15
N ASP A 320 -15.02 6.59 -29.23
CA ASP A 320 -16.48 6.70 -29.12
C ASP A 320 -17.09 5.47 -28.41
N HIS A 321 -16.55 4.27 -28.68
CA HIS A 321 -16.94 3.05 -27.97
C HIS A 321 -16.44 3.02 -26.52
N ALA A 322 -15.22 3.50 -26.24
CA ALA A 322 -14.70 3.58 -24.87
C ALA A 322 -15.50 4.57 -24.02
N PHE A 323 -15.86 5.74 -24.57
CA PHE A 323 -16.66 6.75 -23.86
C PHE A 323 -18.07 6.24 -23.53
N ALA A 324 -18.78 5.66 -24.51
CA ALA A 324 -20.09 5.03 -24.27
C ALA A 324 -19.99 3.83 -23.30
N GLY A 325 -18.91 3.04 -23.42
CA GLY A 325 -18.61 1.92 -22.52
C GLY A 325 -18.43 2.38 -21.07
N MET A 326 -17.61 3.41 -20.83
CA MET A 326 -17.40 3.98 -19.49
C MET A 326 -18.70 4.49 -18.86
N LEU A 327 -19.51 5.25 -19.61
CA LEU A 327 -20.82 5.73 -19.14
C LEU A 327 -21.75 4.59 -18.69
N SER A 328 -21.76 3.47 -19.41
CA SER A 328 -22.56 2.29 -19.02
C SER A 328 -21.97 1.51 -17.83
N TRP A 329 -20.66 1.61 -17.58
CA TRP A 329 -20.00 0.95 -16.44
C TRP A 329 -20.19 1.70 -15.10
N GLU A 330 -20.44 3.02 -15.13
CA GLU A 330 -20.55 3.90 -13.94
C GLU A 330 -21.37 3.30 -12.78
N ALA A 331 -22.48 2.61 -13.10
CA ALA A 331 -23.38 2.02 -12.10
C ALA A 331 -22.79 0.85 -11.29
N GLN A 332 -21.70 0.22 -11.76
CA GLN A 332 -21.03 -0.92 -11.12
C GLN A 332 -19.54 -0.67 -10.84
N MET A 333 -18.95 0.34 -11.46
CA MET A 333 -17.52 0.65 -11.42
C MET A 333 -16.93 0.73 -9.99
N ASN A 334 -17.65 1.30 -9.01
CA ASN A 334 -17.15 1.35 -7.63
C ASN A 334 -17.13 -0.04 -6.96
N SER A 335 -18.17 -0.85 -7.12
CA SER A 335 -18.19 -2.22 -6.57
C SER A 335 -17.19 -3.16 -7.24
N ASP A 336 -16.94 -2.95 -8.54
CA ASP A 336 -15.96 -3.71 -9.31
C ASP A 336 -14.52 -3.40 -8.88
N LEU A 337 -14.17 -2.11 -8.73
CA LEU A 337 -12.80 -1.67 -8.39
C LEU A 337 -12.53 -1.63 -6.86
N SER A 338 -13.57 -1.63 -6.03
CA SER A 338 -13.45 -1.83 -4.57
C SER A 338 -12.96 -3.24 -4.25
N PRO A 339 -12.10 -3.47 -3.24
CA PRO A 339 -11.56 -2.51 -2.27
C PRO A 339 -10.20 -1.92 -2.66
N MET A 340 -9.69 -2.16 -3.89
CA MET A 340 -8.46 -1.51 -4.36
C MET A 340 -8.68 0.00 -4.45
N PHE A 341 -9.81 0.42 -5.02
CA PHE A 341 -10.33 1.78 -4.93
C PHE A 341 -11.22 1.92 -3.69
N MET A 342 -11.46 3.16 -3.26
CA MET A 342 -12.19 3.45 -2.03
C MET A 342 -13.64 2.89 -2.09
N PRO A 343 -14.05 2.01 -1.16
CA PRO A 343 -15.41 1.50 -1.11
C PRO A 343 -16.39 2.63 -0.77
N LEU A 344 -17.48 2.73 -1.52
CA LEU A 344 -18.56 3.68 -1.26
C LEU A 344 -19.89 2.96 -1.10
N SER A 345 -20.80 3.58 -0.34
CA SER A 345 -22.20 3.23 -0.43
C SER A 345 -22.74 3.62 -1.81
N ALA A 346 -23.45 2.69 -2.46
CA ALA A 346 -24.20 2.96 -3.69
C ALA A 346 -25.38 3.94 -3.46
N LEU A 347 -25.69 4.25 -2.20
CA LEU A 347 -26.65 5.28 -1.81
C LEU A 347 -25.95 6.49 -1.17
N THR A 348 -26.54 7.66 -1.38
CA THR A 348 -26.19 8.97 -0.80
C THR A 348 -27.46 9.63 -0.25
N THR A 349 -27.34 10.56 0.68
CA THR A 349 -28.50 11.38 1.11
C THR A 349 -28.76 12.45 0.04
N GLY A 350 -30.00 12.55 -0.45
CA GLY A 350 -30.44 13.63 -1.34
C GLY A 350 -30.67 14.95 -0.60
N GLU A 351 -30.86 16.04 -1.35
CA GLU A 351 -31.18 17.37 -0.78
C GLU A 351 -32.52 17.38 -0.02
N ASP A 352 -33.41 16.45 -0.34
CA ASP A 352 -34.69 16.17 0.31
C ASP A 352 -34.57 15.27 1.56
N GLY A 353 -33.35 14.81 1.89
CA GLY A 353 -33.08 13.85 2.97
C GLY A 353 -33.39 12.39 2.61
N ILE A 354 -33.79 12.08 1.38
CA ILE A 354 -34.14 10.72 0.96
C ILE A 354 -32.89 9.99 0.47
N PRO A 355 -32.70 8.68 0.78
CA PRO A 355 -31.64 7.88 0.19
C PRO A 355 -31.80 7.76 -1.34
N THR A 356 -30.88 8.38 -2.08
CA THR A 356 -30.82 8.36 -3.55
C THR A 356 -29.60 7.56 -4.01
N ARG A 357 -29.59 7.09 -5.28
CA ARG A 357 -28.40 6.43 -5.82
C ARG A 357 -27.27 7.43 -6.05
N ARG A 358 -26.08 7.10 -5.56
CA ARG A 358 -24.85 7.86 -5.82
C ARG A 358 -24.41 7.64 -7.28
N ASN A 359 -24.43 8.71 -8.06
CA ASN A 359 -24.05 8.71 -9.49
C ASN A 359 -22.77 9.51 -9.72
N PHE A 360 -22.11 9.29 -10.86
CA PHE A 360 -21.01 10.16 -11.30
C PHE A 360 -21.56 11.53 -11.76
N SER A 361 -20.76 12.57 -11.58
CA SER A 361 -21.07 13.96 -11.93
C SER A 361 -19.95 14.56 -12.77
N ASP A 362 -20.28 15.46 -13.69
CA ASP A 362 -19.28 16.20 -14.47
C ASP A 362 -18.52 17.19 -13.58
N VAL A 363 -17.20 17.21 -13.73
CA VAL A 363 -16.27 18.13 -13.06
C VAL A 363 -15.14 18.47 -14.03
N VAL A 364 -14.75 19.74 -14.09
CA VAL A 364 -13.53 20.13 -14.81
C VAL A 364 -12.34 20.07 -13.84
N MET A 365 -11.32 19.28 -14.17
CA MET A 365 -10.05 19.27 -13.42
C MET A 365 -8.89 19.56 -14.37
N ARG A 366 -8.00 20.49 -14.00
CA ARG A 366 -6.81 20.87 -14.79
C ARG A 366 -7.09 21.20 -16.28
N ASN A 367 -8.28 21.75 -16.57
CA ASN A 367 -8.78 22.02 -17.93
C ASN A 367 -9.04 20.75 -18.78
N TYR A 368 -9.42 19.64 -18.14
CA TYR A 368 -9.99 18.45 -18.77
C TYR A 368 -11.36 18.16 -18.17
N ASP A 369 -12.25 17.61 -19.00
CA ASP A 369 -13.53 17.08 -18.55
C ASP A 369 -13.33 15.74 -17.83
N VAL A 370 -13.96 15.61 -16.67
CA VAL A 370 -13.83 14.44 -15.79
C VAL A 370 -15.21 14.04 -15.29
N ARG A 371 -15.54 12.75 -15.37
CA ARG A 371 -16.70 12.20 -14.67
C ARG A 371 -16.25 11.66 -13.32
N ALA A 372 -16.78 12.24 -12.26
CA ALA A 372 -16.32 12.04 -10.89
C ALA A 372 -17.46 11.60 -9.96
N LEU A 373 -17.22 10.49 -9.26
CA LEU A 373 -18.01 9.99 -8.14
C LEU A 373 -17.51 10.64 -6.85
N LYS A 374 -18.43 11.10 -6.03
CA LYS A 374 -18.15 11.90 -4.81
C LYS A 374 -18.68 11.22 -3.55
N ASP A 375 -17.96 11.39 -2.44
CA ASP A 375 -18.46 10.98 -1.11
C ASP A 375 -19.53 11.93 -0.57
N ASP A 376 -20.07 11.64 0.62
CA ASP A 376 -21.10 12.44 1.28
C ASP A 376 -20.59 13.81 1.80
N SER A 377 -19.28 14.05 1.74
CA SER A 377 -18.65 15.36 2.00
C SER A 377 -18.35 16.13 0.70
N GLY A 378 -18.70 15.56 -0.46
CA GLY A 378 -18.46 16.15 -1.79
C GLY A 378 -17.05 15.94 -2.35
N ASN A 379 -16.17 15.21 -1.65
CA ASN A 379 -14.81 14.94 -2.13
C ASN A 379 -14.83 13.99 -3.32
N ILE A 380 -13.94 14.21 -4.29
CA ILE A 380 -13.73 13.24 -5.37
C ILE A 380 -12.97 12.03 -4.81
N VAL A 381 -13.51 10.84 -5.08
CA VAL A 381 -13.07 9.57 -4.47
C VAL A 381 -12.93 8.43 -5.48
N LEU A 382 -13.56 8.56 -6.65
CA LEU A 382 -13.28 7.80 -7.87
C LEU A 382 -13.65 8.68 -9.06
N TYR A 383 -12.80 8.75 -10.08
CA TYR A 383 -13.10 9.48 -11.31
C TYR A 383 -12.49 8.80 -12.53
N TYR A 384 -12.97 9.17 -13.72
CA TYR A 384 -12.30 8.90 -14.97
C TYR A 384 -12.33 10.10 -15.92
N SER A 385 -11.32 10.18 -16.78
CA SER A 385 -11.17 11.23 -17.79
C SER A 385 -10.47 10.68 -19.01
N PHE A 386 -10.72 11.31 -20.16
CA PHE A 386 -9.98 11.09 -21.41
C PHE A 386 -9.19 12.37 -21.74
N PRO A 387 -7.94 12.54 -21.25
CA PRO A 387 -7.16 13.74 -21.55
C PRO A 387 -6.90 13.93 -23.06
N THR A 388 -6.83 12.80 -23.78
CA THR A 388 -6.77 12.70 -25.23
C THR A 388 -7.65 11.54 -25.68
N ARG A 389 -7.99 11.49 -26.97
CA ARG A 389 -8.82 10.41 -27.53
C ARG A 389 -8.20 9.01 -27.45
N ASN A 390 -6.89 8.92 -27.20
CA ASN A 390 -6.13 7.67 -27.12
C ASN A 390 -5.70 7.28 -25.69
N ILE A 391 -6.09 8.02 -24.64
CA ILE A 391 -5.73 7.73 -23.24
C ILE A 391 -6.97 7.86 -22.34
N LEU A 392 -7.24 6.83 -21.54
CA LEU A 392 -8.18 6.81 -20.42
C LEU A 392 -7.39 6.80 -19.11
N ILE A 393 -7.72 7.69 -18.18
CA ILE A 393 -7.24 7.67 -16.80
C ILE A 393 -8.41 7.34 -15.87
N ILE A 394 -8.21 6.41 -14.93
CA ILE A 394 -9.14 6.11 -13.83
C ILE A 394 -8.36 6.23 -12.51
N ALA A 395 -8.78 7.06 -11.57
CA ALA A 395 -8.03 7.32 -10.33
C ALA A 395 -8.93 7.86 -9.20
N GLU A 396 -8.38 7.98 -7.98
CA GLU A 396 -9.09 8.60 -6.85
C GLU A 396 -8.76 10.09 -6.65
N SER A 397 -7.48 10.46 -6.73
CA SER A 397 -6.99 11.77 -6.26
C SER A 397 -6.78 12.78 -7.39
N PRO A 398 -7.26 14.03 -7.26
CA PRO A 398 -6.92 15.13 -8.16
C PRO A 398 -5.42 15.45 -8.23
N TYR A 399 -4.65 15.12 -7.18
CA TYR A 399 -3.19 15.23 -7.18
C TYR A 399 -2.56 14.19 -8.11
N THR A 400 -3.06 12.95 -8.08
CA THR A 400 -2.67 11.89 -9.03
C THR A 400 -3.02 12.25 -10.47
N PHE A 401 -4.11 13.00 -10.72
CA PHE A 401 -4.41 13.48 -12.08
C PHE A 401 -3.29 14.36 -12.62
N ALA A 402 -2.87 15.35 -11.84
CA ALA A 402 -1.84 16.31 -12.24
C ALA A 402 -0.46 15.63 -12.43
N GLU A 403 -0.10 14.70 -11.56
CA GLU A 403 1.15 13.95 -11.67
C GLU A 403 1.18 13.06 -12.92
N ILE A 404 0.11 12.30 -13.16
CA ILE A 404 0.02 11.41 -14.32
C ILE A 404 0.02 12.19 -15.64
N LEU A 405 -0.70 13.32 -15.72
CA LEU A 405 -0.64 14.21 -16.87
C LEU A 405 0.79 14.71 -17.13
N THR A 406 1.52 15.09 -16.07
CA THR A 406 2.92 15.55 -16.16
C THR A 406 3.84 14.45 -16.68
N ARG A 407 3.70 13.22 -16.18
CA ARG A 407 4.48 12.05 -16.62
C ARG A 407 4.17 11.64 -18.06
N LEU A 408 2.90 11.67 -18.46
CA LEU A 408 2.47 11.37 -19.84
C LEU A 408 2.97 12.44 -20.83
N GLN A 409 2.99 13.72 -20.44
CA GLN A 409 3.61 14.79 -21.24
C GLN A 409 5.13 14.55 -21.41
N ALA A 410 5.84 14.20 -20.34
CA ALA A 410 7.26 13.86 -20.41
C ALA A 410 7.53 12.62 -21.30
N ALA A 411 6.63 11.63 -21.26
CA ALA A 411 6.65 10.45 -22.12
C ALA A 411 6.17 10.69 -23.57
N ARG A 412 5.71 11.91 -23.92
CA ARG A 412 5.10 12.27 -25.22
C ARG A 412 3.89 11.39 -25.60
N SER A 413 3.08 11.04 -24.60
CA SER A 413 1.88 10.20 -24.74
C SER A 413 0.56 11.02 -24.73
N LEU A 414 0.66 12.36 -24.79
CA LEU A 414 -0.41 13.35 -24.87
C LEU A 414 -0.13 14.34 -26.00
#